data_AF-A0A960W3X6-F1
#
_entry.id   AF-A0A960W3X6-F1
#
_cell.length_a   1.000
_cell.length_b   1.000
_cell.length_c   1.000
_cell.angle_alpha   90.00
_cell.angle_beta   90.00
_cell.angle_gamma   90.00
#
_symmetry.space_group_name_H-M   'P 1'
#
loop_
_entity.id
_entity.type
_entity.pdbx_description
1 polymer ?
#
loop_
_entity_poly.entity_id
_entity_poly.type
_entity_poly.pdbx_seq_one_letter_code
_entity_poly.pdbx_strand_id
1 'polypeptide(L)'
;MNDSRIETLNLPPGKSGSVKIWALNKVEDPNGNFYTISYTKDASGFYYPKTINYSDKTIEFTLSTRSDTNIEYAENINLGMNKIITGIKVTSAGETFRDYTLHYEIGSSKRSKLSKVSLAGYKDLSLSYTETVKTLKKLDNVSSNIHLGYRVPFYNQAKCDEIKSYCDCSASSACRT
;
A
#
# COMPACT_ATOMS: atom_id res chain seq x y z
N MET A 1 -6.96 -15.19 15.36
CA MET A 1 -7.97 -15.11 14.29
C MET A 1 -7.38 -14.31 13.14
N ASN A 2 -7.10 -14.97 12.00
CA ASN A 2 -6.72 -14.32 10.75
C ASN A 2 -8.01 -13.88 10.06
N ASP A 3 -8.55 -12.74 10.45
CA ASP A 3 -9.74 -12.19 9.81
C ASP A 3 -9.32 -11.23 8.69
N SER A 4 -9.71 -11.55 7.46
CA SER A 4 -9.52 -10.72 6.28
C SER A 4 -10.81 -10.01 5.84
N ARG A 5 -11.88 -10.13 6.63
CA ARG A 5 -13.14 -9.46 6.39
C ARG A 5 -13.08 -8.05 6.95
N ILE A 6 -13.44 -7.08 6.13
CA ILE A 6 -13.76 -5.73 6.61
C ILE A 6 -15.27 -5.64 6.66
N GLU A 7 -15.81 -5.53 7.87
CA GLU A 7 -17.23 -5.54 8.15
C GLU A 7 -17.73 -4.15 8.60
N THR A 8 -19.02 -3.89 8.38
CA THR A 8 -19.70 -2.70 8.90
C THR A 8 -19.55 -2.59 10.42
N LEU A 9 -19.18 -1.41 10.92
CA LEU A 9 -19.11 -1.12 12.36
C LEU A 9 -20.43 -0.56 12.88
N ASN A 10 -20.61 -0.63 14.19
CA ASN A 10 -21.77 -0.09 14.94
C ASN A 10 -23.11 -0.76 14.63
N LEU A 11 -23.15 -2.10 14.64
CA LEU A 11 -24.40 -2.83 14.72
C LEU A 11 -24.86 -3.02 16.17
N PRO A 12 -26.18 -3.08 16.43
CA PRO A 12 -26.72 -3.47 17.73
C PRO A 12 -26.14 -4.82 18.21
N PRO A 13 -26.10 -5.08 19.54
CA PRO A 13 -25.65 -6.35 20.08
C PRO A 13 -26.38 -7.52 19.42
N GLY A 14 -25.64 -8.55 18.98
CA GLY A 14 -26.22 -9.75 18.37
C GLY A 14 -26.39 -9.71 16.85
N LYS A 15 -25.92 -8.67 16.16
CA LYS A 15 -25.84 -8.64 14.69
C LYS A 15 -24.39 -8.62 14.20
N SER A 16 -24.03 -9.59 13.35
CA SER A 16 -22.75 -9.58 12.62
C SER A 16 -22.78 -8.53 11.52
N GLY A 17 -21.66 -7.83 11.35
CA GLY A 17 -21.48 -6.84 10.30
C GLY A 17 -21.70 -7.45 8.92
N SER A 18 -22.26 -6.68 7.99
CA SER A 18 -22.18 -7.08 6.58
C SER A 18 -20.73 -6.99 6.15
N VAL A 19 -20.18 -8.05 5.54
CA VAL A 19 -18.84 -8.00 4.95
C VAL A 19 -18.89 -7.10 3.72
N LYS A 20 -17.99 -6.12 3.68
CA LYS A 20 -17.96 -5.09 2.64
C LYS A 20 -16.72 -5.17 1.78
N ILE A 21 -15.60 -5.59 2.35
CA ILE A 21 -14.35 -5.82 1.62
C ILE A 21 -13.75 -7.15 2.10
N TRP A 22 -13.27 -7.93 1.13
CA TRP A 22 -12.46 -9.11 1.38
C TRP A 22 -11.00 -8.79 1.07
N ALA A 23 -10.19 -8.63 2.11
CA ALA A 23 -8.76 -8.42 1.94
C ALA A 23 -8.07 -9.73 1.54
N LEU A 24 -7.02 -9.62 0.72
CA LEU A 24 -6.23 -10.75 0.29
C LEU A 24 -5.51 -11.38 1.49
N ASN A 25 -5.74 -12.65 1.79
CA ASN A 25 -5.14 -13.32 2.94
C ASN A 25 -4.14 -14.42 2.58
N LYS A 26 -4.19 -14.93 1.35
CA LYS A 26 -3.28 -15.95 0.84
C LYS A 26 -3.18 -15.87 -0.68
N VAL A 27 -1.99 -16.09 -1.20
CA VAL A 27 -1.74 -16.37 -2.62
C VAL A 27 -0.88 -17.60 -2.70
N GLU A 28 -1.25 -18.53 -3.57
CA GLU A 28 -0.56 -19.78 -3.82
C GLU A 28 -0.33 -19.94 -5.32
N ASP A 29 0.87 -20.37 -5.69
CA ASP A 29 1.23 -20.67 -7.07
C ASP A 29 0.90 -22.14 -7.43
N PRO A 30 0.92 -22.52 -8.72
CA PRO A 30 0.64 -23.90 -9.14
C PRO A 30 1.63 -24.94 -8.61
N ASN A 31 2.80 -24.53 -8.14
CA ASN A 31 3.82 -25.40 -7.56
C ASN A 31 3.64 -25.57 -6.04
N GLY A 32 2.60 -24.98 -5.45
CA GLY A 32 2.31 -25.04 -4.02
C GLY A 32 3.10 -24.05 -3.16
N ASN A 33 3.86 -23.13 -3.77
CA ASN A 33 4.48 -22.04 -2.99
C ASN A 33 3.42 -21.00 -2.66
N PHE A 34 3.39 -20.51 -1.43
CA PHE A 34 2.40 -19.53 -1.00
C PHE A 34 2.98 -18.49 -0.05
N TYR A 35 2.32 -17.34 0.00
CA TYR A 35 2.45 -16.40 1.10
C TYR A 35 1.08 -16.10 1.72
N THR A 36 1.09 -15.74 2.99
CA THR A 36 -0.12 -15.34 3.73
C THR A 36 0.01 -13.92 4.22
N ILE A 37 -1.09 -13.18 4.27
CA ILE A 37 -1.16 -11.82 4.79
C ILE A 37 -2.08 -11.80 6.01
N SER A 38 -1.63 -11.20 7.10
CA SER A 38 -2.44 -10.93 8.28
C SER A 38 -2.69 -9.43 8.43
N TYR A 39 -3.81 -9.08 9.06
CA TYR A 39 -4.24 -7.71 9.26
C TYR A 39 -4.50 -7.43 10.74
N THR A 40 -4.34 -6.18 11.13
CA THR A 40 -4.80 -5.66 12.42
C THR A 40 -5.94 -4.68 12.18
N LYS A 41 -6.99 -4.81 12.99
CA LYS A 41 -8.12 -3.88 13.01
C LYS A 41 -7.84 -2.78 14.04
N ASP A 42 -8.09 -1.53 13.69
CA ASP A 42 -8.01 -0.43 14.64
C ASP A 42 -9.37 -0.17 15.32
N ALA A 43 -9.42 0.79 16.26
CA ALA A 43 -10.66 1.14 16.97
C ALA A 43 -11.74 1.74 16.03
N SER A 44 -11.34 2.37 14.93
CA SER A 44 -12.27 2.85 13.89
C SER A 44 -12.67 1.76 12.89
N GLY A 45 -12.22 0.52 13.12
CA GLY A 45 -12.45 -0.68 12.35
C GLY A 45 -11.89 -0.71 10.93
N PHE A 46 -10.98 0.20 10.61
CA PHE A 46 -10.11 0.07 9.44
C PHE A 46 -9.08 -1.05 9.67
N TYR A 47 -8.77 -1.79 8.61
CA TYR A 47 -7.81 -2.89 8.66
C TYR A 47 -6.49 -2.46 8.03
N TYR A 48 -5.39 -2.71 8.73
CA TYR A 48 -4.03 -2.43 8.29
C TYR A 48 -3.26 -3.74 8.14
N PRO A 49 -2.42 -3.90 7.11
CA PRO A 49 -1.56 -5.07 7.01
C PRO A 49 -0.64 -5.11 8.23
N LYS A 50 -0.52 -6.30 8.83
CA LYS A 50 0.29 -6.53 10.02
C LYS A 50 1.53 -7.34 9.66
N THR A 51 1.34 -8.49 9.03
CA THR A 51 2.46 -9.32 8.56
C THR A 51 2.21 -9.95 7.20
N ILE A 52 3.28 -10.22 6.46
CA ILE A 52 3.29 -11.15 5.32
C ILE A 52 4.30 -12.25 5.64
N ASN A 53 3.86 -13.50 5.56
CA ASN A 53 4.72 -14.66 5.78
C ASN A 53 4.92 -15.41 4.47
N TYR A 54 6.17 -15.71 4.13
CA TYR A 54 6.54 -16.53 2.98
C TYR A 54 7.72 -17.42 3.37
N SER A 55 7.51 -18.73 3.44
CA SER A 55 8.55 -19.69 3.86
C SER A 55 9.23 -19.25 5.17
N ASP A 56 10.55 -19.06 5.17
CA ASP A 56 11.36 -18.60 6.31
C ASP A 56 11.34 -17.08 6.52
N LYS A 57 10.59 -16.33 5.70
CA LYS A 57 10.57 -14.86 5.69
C LYS A 57 9.30 -14.29 6.29
N THR A 58 9.48 -13.24 7.09
CA THR A 58 8.39 -12.44 7.64
C THR A 58 8.62 -10.97 7.29
N ILE A 59 7.61 -10.34 6.71
CA ILE A 59 7.54 -8.88 6.55
C ILE A 59 6.57 -8.37 7.62
N GLU A 60 7.02 -7.49 8.49
CA GLU A 60 6.23 -6.88 9.56
C GLU A 60 6.05 -5.38 9.30
N PHE A 61 4.83 -4.88 9.51
CA PHE A 61 4.50 -3.47 9.38
C PHE A 61 4.32 -2.79 10.73
N THR A 62 5.05 -1.71 10.95
CA THR A 62 4.90 -0.85 12.13
C THR A 62 3.95 0.29 11.82
N LEU A 63 2.97 0.51 12.69
CA LEU A 63 1.96 1.56 12.55
C LEU A 63 2.19 2.67 13.58
N SER A 64 1.88 3.91 13.19
CA SER A 64 1.82 5.06 14.10
C SER A 64 0.54 5.86 13.86
N THR A 65 0.12 6.64 14.85
CA THR A 65 -1.04 7.53 14.73
C THR A 65 -0.71 8.71 13.82
N ARG A 66 -1.66 9.09 12.96
CA ARG A 66 -1.60 10.30 12.15
C ARG A 66 -2.67 11.30 12.61
N SER A 67 -2.37 12.60 12.51
CA SER A 67 -3.29 13.68 12.94
C SER A 67 -4.26 14.11 11.83
N ASP A 68 -3.93 13.83 10.57
CA ASP A 68 -4.73 14.15 9.39
C ASP A 68 -5.70 13.00 9.05
N THR A 69 -6.52 12.64 10.04
CA THR A 69 -7.51 11.57 9.93
C THR A 69 -8.50 11.88 8.81
N ASN A 70 -8.71 10.92 7.92
CA ASN A 70 -9.78 11.00 6.92
C ASN A 70 -10.86 9.97 7.29
N ILE A 71 -12.10 10.42 7.29
CA ILE A 71 -13.26 9.53 7.37
C ILE A 71 -13.69 9.25 5.94
N GLU A 72 -13.60 8.00 5.53
CA GLU A 72 -14.18 7.57 4.26
C GLU A 72 -15.62 7.12 4.48
N TYR A 73 -16.52 7.72 3.71
CA TYR A 73 -17.91 7.29 3.58
C TYR A 73 -18.05 6.51 2.28
N ALA A 74 -17.64 5.26 2.29
CA ALA A 74 -17.89 4.31 1.21
C ALA A 74 -18.86 3.24 1.71
N GLU A 75 -19.80 2.81 0.86
CA GLU A 75 -20.66 1.64 1.14
C GLU A 75 -21.51 1.72 2.43
N ASN A 76 -21.87 2.93 2.87
CA ASN A 76 -22.54 3.22 4.16
C ASN A 76 -21.74 2.83 5.42
N ILE A 77 -20.40 2.81 5.32
CA ILE A 77 -19.49 2.59 6.45
C ILE A 77 -18.76 3.89 6.76
N ASN A 78 -18.57 4.17 8.05
CA ASN A 78 -17.64 5.19 8.53
C ASN A 78 -16.35 4.47 8.94
N LEU A 79 -15.31 4.55 8.11
CA LEU A 79 -13.99 4.04 8.43
C LEU A 79 -13.02 5.19 8.62
N GLY A 80 -12.35 5.24 9.77
CA GLY A 80 -11.44 6.32 10.13
C GLY A 80 -9.98 5.92 9.89
N MET A 81 -9.37 6.38 8.80
CA MET A 81 -7.93 6.12 8.60
C MET A 81 -7.10 6.96 9.59
N ASN A 82 -6.75 6.38 10.73
CA ASN A 82 -6.04 7.05 11.83
C ASN A 82 -4.61 6.53 12.05
N LYS A 83 -4.20 5.45 11.36
CA LYS A 83 -2.83 4.96 11.35
C LYS A 83 -2.15 5.19 10.01
N ILE A 84 -0.83 5.22 10.06
CA ILE A 84 0.07 5.24 8.92
C ILE A 84 1.21 4.25 9.17
N ILE A 85 1.74 3.63 8.11
CA ILE A 85 2.88 2.72 8.20
C ILE A 85 4.16 3.55 8.32
N THR A 86 4.90 3.35 9.41
CA THR A 86 6.17 4.03 9.70
C THR A 86 7.37 3.10 9.64
N GLY A 87 7.16 1.78 9.64
CA GLY A 87 8.23 0.81 9.56
C GLY A 87 7.86 -0.41 8.73
N ILE A 88 8.83 -0.94 8.01
CA ILE A 88 8.73 -2.24 7.32
C ILE A 88 9.99 -3.03 7.65
N LYS A 89 9.83 -4.10 8.42
CA LYS A 89 10.94 -4.97 8.83
C LYS A 89 10.81 -6.30 8.13
N VAL A 90 11.91 -6.79 7.55
CA VAL A 90 11.98 -8.08 6.88
C VAL A 90 12.97 -8.97 7.60
N THR A 91 12.47 -10.09 8.10
CA THR A 91 13.26 -11.13 8.75
C THR A 91 13.32 -12.38 7.87
N SER A 92 14.42 -13.11 7.95
CA SER A 92 14.63 -14.41 7.29
C SER A 92 15.34 -15.32 8.28
N ALA A 93 14.80 -16.52 8.52
CA ALA A 93 15.38 -17.47 9.47
C ALA A 93 15.66 -16.87 10.88
N GLY A 94 14.81 -15.92 11.31
CA GLY A 94 14.93 -15.24 12.61
C GLY A 94 15.79 -13.96 12.60
N GLU A 95 16.60 -13.75 11.57
CA GLU A 95 17.50 -12.60 11.47
C GLU A 95 16.86 -11.45 10.68
N THR A 96 17.04 -10.22 11.14
CA THR A 96 16.59 -9.03 10.39
C THR A 96 17.62 -8.69 9.32
N PHE A 97 17.21 -8.68 8.05
CA PHE A 97 18.12 -8.33 6.95
C PHE A 97 17.71 -7.04 6.22
N ARG A 98 16.46 -6.58 6.40
CA ARG A 98 16.04 -5.24 5.96
C ARG A 98 15.14 -4.61 7.03
N ASP A 99 15.39 -3.35 7.33
CA ASP A 99 14.57 -2.55 8.23
C ASP A 99 14.43 -1.15 7.65
N TYR A 100 13.23 -0.86 7.17
CA TYR A 100 12.89 0.40 6.52
C TYR A 100 12.14 1.30 7.48
N THR A 101 12.59 2.55 7.60
CA THR A 101 11.88 3.60 8.32
C THR A 101 11.26 4.58 7.31
N LEU A 102 9.96 4.79 7.42
CA LEU A 102 9.19 5.71 6.59
C LEU A 102 8.92 6.98 7.39
N HIS A 103 9.47 8.10 6.94
CA HIS A 103 9.33 9.39 7.58
C HIS A 103 8.28 10.23 6.87
N TYR A 104 7.48 10.94 7.66
CA TYR A 104 6.43 11.79 7.16
C TYR A 104 6.58 13.22 7.66
N GLU A 105 6.20 14.16 6.82
CA GLU A 105 6.04 15.57 7.16
C GLU A 105 4.59 16.00 6.98
N ILE A 106 4.19 17.08 7.65
CA ILE A 106 2.88 17.70 7.44
C ILE A 106 3.02 18.76 6.34
N GLY A 107 2.40 18.52 5.19
CA GLY A 107 2.38 19.50 4.10
C GLY A 107 1.44 20.69 4.40
N SER A 108 1.43 21.70 3.53
CA SER A 108 0.58 22.90 3.73
C SER A 108 -0.92 22.59 3.78
N SER A 109 -1.35 21.52 3.11
CA SER A 109 -2.72 21.00 3.16
C SER A 109 -3.07 20.30 4.48
N LYS A 110 -2.17 20.34 5.48
CA LYS A 110 -2.26 19.63 6.75
C LYS A 110 -2.38 18.12 6.59
N ARG A 111 -1.84 17.56 5.50
CA ARG A 111 -1.80 16.12 5.24
C ARG A 111 -0.38 15.57 5.42
N SER A 112 -0.27 14.37 5.96
CA SER A 112 0.99 13.63 6.04
C SER A 112 1.46 13.26 4.64
N LYS A 113 2.74 13.52 4.38
CA LYS A 113 3.45 13.22 3.14
C LYS A 113 4.71 12.43 3.44
N LEU A 114 4.95 11.36 2.71
CA LEU A 114 6.17 10.57 2.88
C LEU A 114 7.37 11.40 2.39
N SER A 115 8.19 11.90 3.29
CA SER A 115 9.33 12.77 2.95
C SER A 115 10.62 11.98 2.78
N LYS A 116 10.74 10.81 3.42
CA LYS A 116 11.97 10.03 3.41
C LYS A 116 11.74 8.55 3.66
N VAL A 117 12.51 7.71 2.99
CA VAL A 117 12.64 6.28 3.31
C VAL A 117 14.10 5.99 3.65
N SER A 118 14.33 5.49 4.86
CA SER A 118 15.65 5.14 5.38
C SER A 118 15.81 3.63 5.44
N LEU A 119 16.99 3.13 5.12
CA LEU A 119 17.38 1.72 5.25
C LEU A 119 18.78 1.68 5.88
N ALA A 120 18.94 0.90 6.95
CA ALA A 120 20.22 0.82 7.66
C ALA A 120 21.38 0.44 6.73
N GLY A 121 22.47 1.22 6.76
CA GLY A 121 23.65 1.02 5.91
C GLY A 121 23.54 1.60 4.49
N TYR A 122 22.44 2.29 4.15
CA TYR A 122 22.24 2.94 2.85
C TYR A 122 21.95 4.43 3.01
N LYS A 123 22.17 5.18 1.94
CA LYS A 123 21.73 6.58 1.88
C LYS A 123 20.21 6.64 1.79
N ASP A 124 19.63 7.57 2.53
CA ASP A 124 18.20 7.83 2.53
C ASP A 124 17.66 8.20 1.13
N LEU A 125 16.48 7.68 0.81
CA LEU A 125 15.68 8.14 -0.32
C LEU A 125 14.79 9.30 0.15
N SER A 126 15.10 10.52 -0.30
CA SER A 126 14.30 11.71 0.00
C SER A 126 13.27 11.98 -1.11
N LEU A 127 12.06 12.36 -0.70
CA LEU A 127 10.96 12.73 -1.60
C LEU A 127 10.56 14.18 -1.35
N SER A 128 10.12 14.86 -2.41
CA SER A 128 9.60 16.23 -2.32
C SER A 128 8.37 16.36 -3.20
N TYR A 129 7.44 17.22 -2.79
CA TYR A 129 6.14 17.36 -3.42
C TYR A 129 5.90 18.80 -3.85
N THR A 130 5.43 19.01 -5.07
CA THR A 130 4.97 20.32 -5.53
C THR A 130 3.55 20.55 -5.04
N GLU A 131 3.32 21.68 -4.36
CA GLU A 131 2.02 22.00 -3.76
C GLU A 131 1.14 22.93 -4.62
N THR A 132 1.66 23.39 -5.76
CA THR A 132 1.00 24.38 -6.62
C THR A 132 0.77 23.85 -8.04
N VAL A 133 -0.50 23.86 -8.45
CA VAL A 133 -1.08 23.58 -9.78
C VAL A 133 -1.04 22.13 -10.30
N LYS A 134 -2.26 21.60 -10.50
CA LYS A 134 -2.61 20.35 -11.19
C LYS A 134 -2.31 20.41 -12.70
N THR A 135 -1.05 20.41 -13.07
CA THR A 135 -0.68 19.86 -14.37
C THR A 135 0.42 18.86 -14.12
N LEU A 136 0.13 17.57 -14.32
CA LEU A 136 1.13 16.51 -14.44
C LEU A 136 1.99 16.82 -15.67
N LYS A 137 2.93 17.75 -15.53
CA LYS A 137 3.93 18.01 -16.56
C LYS A 137 5.07 17.06 -16.30
N LYS A 138 4.90 15.82 -16.76
CA LYS A 138 5.97 14.84 -16.95
C LYS A 138 6.69 14.39 -15.66
N LEU A 139 7.12 13.13 -15.62
CA LEU A 139 8.11 12.70 -14.64
C LEU A 139 9.47 13.19 -15.13
N ASP A 140 9.83 14.43 -14.79
CA ASP A 140 11.16 14.94 -15.09
C ASP A 140 12.16 14.36 -14.08
N ASN A 141 13.25 13.76 -14.60
CA ASN A 141 14.37 13.20 -13.84
C ASN A 141 14.08 11.91 -13.04
N VAL A 142 13.61 10.86 -13.73
CA VAL A 142 13.84 9.49 -13.21
C VAL A 142 15.34 9.24 -13.24
N SER A 143 15.96 9.18 -12.06
CA SER A 143 17.33 8.68 -11.93
C SER A 143 17.40 7.30 -12.58
N SER A 144 18.39 7.06 -13.45
CA SER A 144 18.63 5.74 -14.06
C SER A 144 18.87 4.63 -13.03
N ASN A 145 19.05 5.00 -11.75
CA ASN A 145 19.24 4.09 -10.64
C ASN A 145 17.94 3.69 -9.94
N ILE A 146 16.80 4.33 -10.27
CA ILE A 146 15.49 3.97 -9.70
C ILE A 146 14.83 2.94 -10.61
N HIS A 147 14.87 1.68 -10.19
CA HIS A 147 14.11 0.61 -10.81
C HIS A 147 12.76 0.50 -10.10
N LEU A 148 11.68 0.92 -10.78
CA LEU A 148 10.32 0.73 -10.31
C LEU A 148 9.86 -0.67 -10.71
N GLY A 149 9.68 -1.57 -9.73
CA GLY A 149 9.01 -2.84 -9.95
C GLY A 149 7.59 -2.75 -9.41
N TYR A 150 6.59 -2.92 -10.27
CA TYR A 150 5.22 -3.17 -9.85
C TYR A 150 4.77 -4.51 -10.44
N ARG A 151 3.88 -5.21 -9.73
CA ARG A 151 3.32 -6.48 -10.19
C ARG A 151 1.85 -6.25 -10.52
N VAL A 152 1.51 -6.24 -11.81
CA VAL A 152 0.10 -6.26 -12.21
C VAL A 152 -0.45 -7.69 -12.09
N PRO A 153 -1.63 -7.90 -11.48
CA PRO A 153 -2.30 -9.19 -11.55
C PRO A 153 -2.60 -9.53 -13.02
N PHE A 154 -2.38 -10.79 -13.39
CA PHE A 154 -2.39 -11.30 -14.77
C PHE A 154 -3.72 -11.19 -15.54
N TYR A 155 -4.73 -10.46 -15.04
CA TYR A 155 -6.06 -10.42 -15.65
C TYR A 155 -6.24 -9.34 -16.73
N ASN A 156 -5.27 -8.43 -16.90
CA ASN A 156 -5.29 -7.48 -18.00
C ASN A 156 -3.87 -7.25 -18.55
N GLN A 157 -3.45 -8.09 -19.50
CA GLN A 157 -2.39 -7.68 -20.43
C GLN A 157 -2.93 -6.55 -21.32
N ALA A 158 -3.07 -5.35 -20.76
CA ALA A 158 -3.11 -4.14 -21.57
C ALA A 158 -1.72 -4.04 -22.21
N LYS A 159 -1.68 -3.87 -23.53
CA LYS A 159 -0.48 -3.67 -24.34
C LYS A 159 0.20 -2.33 -23.99
N CYS A 160 0.71 -2.19 -22.79
CA CYS A 160 1.69 -1.18 -22.45
C CYS A 160 3.02 -1.93 -22.29
N ASP A 161 3.91 -1.79 -23.27
CA ASP A 161 5.26 -2.34 -23.18
C ASP A 161 5.97 -1.73 -21.96
N GLU A 162 6.22 -2.55 -20.95
CA GLU A 162 6.61 -2.18 -19.58
C GLU A 162 8.05 -1.67 -19.40
N ILE A 163 8.69 -1.16 -20.46
CA ILE A 163 10.04 -0.55 -20.38
C ILE A 163 10.01 0.93 -20.79
N LYS A 164 8.88 1.43 -21.31
CA LYS A 164 8.69 2.86 -21.57
C LYS A 164 7.59 3.37 -20.65
N SER A 165 7.94 4.38 -19.87
CA SER A 165 7.11 5.04 -18.85
C SER A 165 5.94 5.86 -19.39
N TYR A 166 5.33 5.42 -20.50
CA TYR A 166 4.12 6.03 -21.05
C TYR A 166 3.32 4.99 -21.85
N CYS A 167 2.06 4.78 -21.48
CA CYS A 167 1.07 4.17 -22.38
C CYS A 167 0.66 5.26 -23.39
N ASP A 168 1.40 5.38 -24.50
CA ASP A 168 1.02 6.25 -25.60
C ASP A 168 -0.16 5.60 -26.33
N CYS A 169 -1.39 5.95 -25.94
CA CYS A 169 -2.48 6.04 -26.92
C CYS A 169 -2.18 7.21 -27.86
N SER A 170 -1.10 7.10 -28.63
CA SER A 170 -0.77 8.03 -29.69
C SER A 170 -1.72 7.76 -30.85
N ALA A 171 -2.71 8.64 -30.98
CA ALA A 171 -3.45 9.05 -32.18
C ALA A 171 -3.39 8.17 -33.45
N SER A 172 -3.58 6.86 -33.33
CA SER A 172 -3.80 5.96 -34.46
C SER A 172 -4.93 5.00 -34.11
N SER A 173 -5.73 4.71 -35.12
CA SER A 173 -7.09 4.18 -35.10
C SER A 173 -7.28 2.75 -34.54
N ALA A 174 -6.37 2.27 -33.69
CA ALA A 174 -6.39 0.91 -33.16
C ALA A 174 -7.10 0.73 -31.80
N CYS A 175 -7.67 1.80 -31.22
CA CYS A 175 -8.56 1.71 -30.05
C CYS A 175 -10.02 2.04 -30.43
N ARG A 176 -10.71 1.06 -31.02
CA ARG A 176 -12.17 0.88 -31.00
C ARG A 176 -12.39 -0.64 -30.89
N THR A 177 -13.31 -1.18 -30.10
CA THR A 177 -14.60 -0.69 -29.58
C THR A 177 -14.75 -0.91 -28.09
#